data_AF-A0A485PCB8-F1
#
_entry.id   AF-A0A485PCB8-F1
#
_cell.length_a   1.000
_cell.length_b   1.000
_cell.length_c   1.000
_cell.angle_alpha   90.00
_cell.angle_beta   90.00
_cell.angle_gamma   90.00
#
_symmetry.space_group_name_H-M   'P 1'
#
loop_
_entity.id
_entity.type
_entity.pdbx_description
1 polymer ?
#
loop_
_entity_poly.entity_id
_entity_poly.type
_entity_poly.pdbx_seq_one_letter_code
_entity_poly.pdbx_strand_id
1 'polypeptide(L)'
;MPLSYKERILKEFNISQVLPRLVYDGVFSLKEYREILSWHCHPRRVESFFLKLCSKGPKAFCAFCSHLEEFCPYLLTCFFLYYQ
;
A
#
# COMPACT_ATOMS: atom_id res chain seq x y z
N MET A 1 19.85 -4.76 14.61
CA MET A 1 19.69 -3.85 13.46
C MET A 1 18.24 -3.41 13.43
N PRO A 2 17.94 -2.10 13.48
CA PRO A 2 16.56 -1.66 13.27
C PRO A 2 16.15 -2.09 11.86
N LEU A 3 14.98 -2.73 11.74
CA LEU A 3 14.39 -3.06 10.44
C LEU A 3 14.43 -1.81 9.57
N SER A 4 14.88 -1.96 8.32
CA SER A 4 14.75 -0.88 7.33
C SER A 4 13.28 -0.44 7.27
N TYR A 5 13.01 0.84 7.02
CA TYR A 5 11.62 1.33 6.92
C TYR A 5 10.79 0.51 5.93
N LYS A 6 11.44 0.02 4.86
CA LYS A 6 10.88 -0.95 3.91
C LYS A 6 10.41 -2.25 4.56
N GLU A 7 11.23 -2.89 5.39
CA GLU A 7 10.84 -4.13 6.08
C GLU A 7 9.71 -3.92 7.09
N ARG A 8 9.69 -2.76 7.77
CA ARG A 8 8.55 -2.39 8.64
C ARG A 8 7.26 -2.26 7.84
N ILE A 9 7.31 -1.52 6.73
CA ILE A 9 6.18 -1.39 5.80
C ILE A 9 5.71 -2.77 5.32
N LEU A 10 6.62 -3.63 4.85
CA LEU A 10 6.27 -4.96 4.34
C LEU A 10 5.69 -5.91 5.40
N LYS A 11 5.99 -5.68 6.68
CA LYS A 11 5.54 -6.52 7.79
C LYS A 11 4.23 -6.03 8.41
N GLU A 12 4.05 -4.72 8.49
CA GLU A 12 2.96 -4.11 9.26
C GLU A 12 1.83 -3.54 8.39
N PHE A 13 2.07 -3.34 7.09
CA PHE A 13 1.05 -2.83 6.19
C PHE A 13 -0.07 -3.83 5.92
N ASN A 14 -1.23 -3.61 6.55
CA ASN A 14 -2.42 -4.42 6.31
C ASN A 14 -3.13 -4.01 5.01
N ILE A 15 -2.68 -4.60 3.90
CA ILE A 15 -3.26 -4.36 2.59
C ILE A 15 -4.76 -4.66 2.51
N SER A 16 -5.27 -5.61 3.30
CA SER A 16 -6.68 -5.99 3.29
C SER A 16 -7.60 -4.87 3.80
N GLN A 17 -7.07 -3.89 4.54
CA GLN A 17 -7.83 -2.73 5.01
C GLN A 17 -7.83 -1.59 3.99
N VAL A 18 -6.70 -1.37 3.29
CA VAL A 18 -6.51 -0.21 2.41
C VAL A 18 -6.97 -0.50 0.98
N LEU A 19 -6.66 -1.69 0.46
CA LEU A 19 -6.95 -2.04 -0.93
C LEU A 19 -8.45 -1.99 -1.30
N PRO A 20 -9.41 -2.46 -0.47
CA PRO A 20 -10.84 -2.32 -0.79
C PRO A 20 -11.29 -0.88 -0.93
N ARG A 21 -10.74 0.04 -0.13
CA ARG A 21 -11.06 1.47 -0.19
C ARG A 21 -10.56 2.11 -1.47
N LEU A 22 -9.34 1.75 -1.87
CA LEU A 22 -8.77 2.20 -3.13
C LEU A 22 -9.49 1.59 -4.35
N VAL A 23 -10.15 0.44 -4.21
CA VAL A 23 -11.06 -0.07 -5.24
C VAL A 23 -12.35 0.75 -5.28
N TYR A 24 -12.93 1.05 -4.12
CA TYR A 24 -14.13 1.88 -4.01
C TYR A 24 -13.92 3.28 -4.61
N ASP A 25 -12.76 3.88 -4.38
CA ASP A 25 -12.37 5.18 -4.95
C ASP A 25 -12.02 5.13 -6.45
N GLY A 26 -12.07 3.94 -7.07
CA GLY A 26 -11.74 3.74 -8.49
C GLY A 26 -10.23 3.81 -8.80
N VAL A 27 -9.36 3.83 -7.78
CA VAL A 27 -7.91 3.80 -7.97
C VAL A 27 -7.48 2.42 -8.49
N PHE A 28 -8.03 1.35 -7.91
CA PHE A 28 -7.82 -0.03 -8.37
C PHE A 28 -9.10 -0.61 -8.97
N SER A 29 -8.94 -1.42 -10.01
CA SER A 29 -10.04 -2.24 -10.53
C SER A 29 -10.25 -3.51 -9.69
N LEU A 30 -11.43 -4.11 -9.79
CA LEU A 30 -11.71 -5.43 -9.20
C LEU A 30 -10.78 -6.53 -9.72
N LYS A 31 -10.28 -6.40 -10.96
CA LYS A 31 -9.28 -7.31 -11.53
C LYS A 31 -7.96 -7.19 -10.77
N GLU A 32 -7.45 -5.97 -10.62
CA GLU A 32 -6.20 -5.73 -9.89
C GLU A 32 -6.30 -6.12 -8.42
N TYR A 33 -7.46 -5.89 -7.79
CA TYR A 33 -7.75 -6.37 -6.44
C TYR A 33 -7.51 -7.87 -6.30
N ARG A 34 -8.11 -8.67 -7.20
CA ARG A 34 -7.97 -10.14 -7.20
C ARG A 34 -6.53 -10.57 -7.51
N GLU A 35 -5.86 -9.91 -8.44
CA GLU A 35 -4.45 -10.19 -8.78
C GLU A 35 -3.51 -9.91 -7.61
N ILE A 36 -3.76 -8.86 -6.83
CA ILE A 36 -2.93 -8.56 -5.66
C ILE A 36 -3.20 -9.60 -4.56
N LEU A 37 -4.47 -9.96 -4.31
CA LEU A 37 -4.82 -10.93 -3.29
C LEU A 37 -4.44 -12.38 -3.62
N SER A 38 -4.25 -12.72 -4.90
CA SER A 38 -3.85 -14.07 -5.30
C SER A 38 -2.42 -14.43 -4.86
N TRP A 39 -1.58 -13.44 -4.52
CA TRP A 39 -0.28 -13.70 -3.92
C TRP A 39 -0.43 -14.34 -2.53
N HIS A 40 0.12 -15.54 -2.38
CA HIS A 40 0.06 -16.32 -1.13
C HIS A 40 0.89 -15.72 0.00
N CYS A 41 2.02 -15.08 -0.30
CA CYS A 41 2.90 -14.50 0.71
C CYS A 41 2.65 -12.99 0.86
N HIS A 42 2.49 -12.57 2.12
CA HIS A 42 2.18 -11.19 2.48
C HIS A 42 3.19 -10.17 1.92
N PRO A 43 4.52 -10.37 2.03
CA PRO A 43 5.48 -9.40 1.47
C PRO A 43 5.32 -9.20 -0.05
N ARG A 44 5.14 -10.29 -0.83
CA ARG A 44 4.95 -10.15 -2.29
C ARG A 44 3.63 -9.47 -2.64
N ARG A 45 2.58 -9.70 -1.84
CA ARG A 45 1.31 -9.00 -2.00
C ARG A 45 1.48 -7.49 -1.83
N VAL A 46 2.22 -7.08 -0.79
CA VAL A 46 2.52 -5.67 -0.52
C VAL A 46 3.41 -5.07 -1.61
N GLU A 47 4.44 -5.78 -2.07
CA GLU A 47 5.28 -5.34 -3.18
C GLU A 47 4.48 -5.16 -4.49
N SER A 48 3.63 -6.14 -4.83
CA SER A 48 2.78 -6.07 -6.03
C SER A 48 1.81 -4.88 -5.98
N PHE A 49 1.27 -4.59 -4.80
CA PHE A 49 0.46 -3.41 -4.56
C PHE A 49 1.21 -2.11 -4.81
N PHE A 50 2.40 -1.94 -4.21
CA PHE A 50 3.19 -0.73 -4.41
C PHE A 50 3.62 -0.55 -5.86
N LEU A 51 4.02 -1.63 -6.53
CA LEU A 51 4.38 -1.58 -7.95
C LEU A 51 3.22 -1.05 -8.80
N LYS A 52 2.01 -1.57 -8.58
CA LYS A 52 0.81 -1.12 -9.30
C LYS A 52 0.42 0.31 -8.90
N LEU A 53 0.48 0.67 -7.62
CA LEU A 53 0.18 2.01 -7.13
C LEU A 53 1.08 3.07 -7.79
N CYS A 54 2.39 2.83 -7.84
CA CYS A 54 3.36 3.73 -8.48
C CYS A 54 3.04 3.96 -9.97
N SER A 55 2.51 2.96 -10.67
CA SER A 55 2.15 3.08 -12.09
C SER A 55 0.89 3.91 -12.36
N LYS A 56 0.07 4.20 -11.35
CA LYS A 56 -1.21 4.92 -11.47
C LYS A 56 -1.09 6.44 -11.34
N GLY A 57 0.09 6.95 -11.02
CA GLY A 57 0.38 8.37 -10.93
C GLY A 57 0.04 9.03 -9.58
N PRO A 58 0.28 10.35 -9.46
CA PRO A 58 0.29 11.03 -8.16
C PRO A 58 -1.08 11.09 -7.47
N LYS A 59 -2.18 11.19 -8.21
CA LYS A 59 -3.54 11.20 -7.63
C LYS A 59 -3.86 9.90 -6.88
N ALA A 60 -3.45 8.76 -7.44
CA ALA A 60 -3.61 7.45 -6.80
C ALA A 60 -2.80 7.36 -5.50
N PHE A 61 -1.56 7.87 -5.53
CA PHE A 61 -0.70 7.92 -4.36
C PHE A 61 -1.28 8.85 -3.27
N CYS A 62 -1.83 10.01 -3.63
CA CYS A 62 -2.51 10.89 -2.69
C CYS A 62 -3.70 10.20 -2.01
N ALA A 63 -4.57 9.52 -2.77
CA ALA A 63 -5.70 8.78 -2.21
C ALA A 63 -5.23 7.68 -1.22
N PHE A 64 -4.15 6.98 -1.58
CA PHE A 64 -3.50 6.02 -0.67
C PHE A 64 -3.02 6.67 0.62
N CYS A 65 -2.32 7.81 0.54
CA CYS A 65 -1.85 8.54 1.72
C CYS A 65 -3.01 8.98 2.62
N SER A 66 -4.13 9.47 2.05
CA SER A 66 -5.31 9.86 2.82
C SER A 66 -5.90 8.69 3.60
N HIS A 67 -5.99 7.50 3.00
CA HIS A 67 -6.43 6.30 3.74
C HIS A 67 -5.41 5.86 4.79
N LEU A 68 -4.11 5.94 4.49
CA LEU A 68 -3.09 5.63 5.51
C LEU A 68 -3.16 6.58 6.70
N GLU A 69 -3.42 7.86 6.48
CA GLU A 69 -3.59 8.84 7.55
C GLU A 69 -4.74 8.46 8.49
N GLU A 70 -5.83 7.90 7.94
CA GLU A 70 -7.01 7.47 8.70
C GLU A 70 -6.78 6.16 9.50
N PHE A 71 -6.07 5.17 8.94
CA PHE A 71 -5.91 3.84 9.58
C PHE A 71 -4.57 3.59 10.25
N CYS A 72 -3.50 4.16 9.70
CA CYS A 72 -2.12 3.84 10.05
C CYS A 72 -1.22 5.06 9.88
N PRO A 73 -1.46 6.18 10.59
CA PRO A 73 -0.70 7.42 10.42
C PRO A 73 0.81 7.24 10.69
N TYR A 74 1.16 6.30 11.56
CA TYR A 74 2.57 5.94 11.81
C TYR A 74 3.25 5.35 10.56
N LEU A 75 2.54 4.53 9.77
CA LEU A 75 3.07 3.97 8.53
C LEU A 75 3.27 5.06 7.50
N LEU A 76 2.37 6.05 7.43
CA LEU A 76 2.53 7.22 6.58
C LEU A 76 3.84 7.96 6.88
N THR A 77 4.15 8.16 8.16
CA THR A 77 5.46 8.72 8.56
C THR A 77 6.62 7.83 8.11
N CYS A 78 6.52 6.51 8.24
CA CYS A 78 7.54 5.58 7.76
C CYS A 78 7.72 5.64 6.23
N PHE A 79 6.64 5.86 5.47
CA PHE A 79 6.72 6.07 4.01
C PHE A 79 7.46 7.35 3.67
N PHE A 80 7.12 8.48 4.31
CA PHE A 80 7.81 9.74 4.04
C PHE A 80 9.30 9.67 4.38
N LEU A 81 9.67 9.01 5.48
CA LEU A 81 11.07 8.80 5.86
C LEU A 81 11.81 7.82 4.94
N TYR A 82 11.11 6.95 4.23
CA TYR A 82 11.71 6.01 3.27
C TYR A 82 12.00 6.65 1.89
N TYR A 83 11.17 7.61 1.48
CA TYR A 83 11.27 8.28 0.16
C TYR A 83 12.13 9.56 0.18
N GLN A 84 12.79 9.86 1.31
CA GLN A 84 13.73 10.96 1.47
C GLN A 84 15.14 10.52 1.07
#